data_AF-A0A9E8MWQ1-F1
#
_entry.id   AF-A0A9E8MWQ1-F1
#
_cell.length_a   1.000
_cell.length_b   1.000
_cell.length_c   1.000
_cell.angle_alpha   90.00
_cell.angle_beta   90.00
_cell.angle_gamma   90.00
#
_symmetry.space_group_name_H-M   'P 1'
#
loop_
_entity.id
_entity.type
_entity.pdbx_description
1 polymer ?
#
loop_
_entity_poly.entity_id
_entity_poly.type
_entity_poly.pdbx_seq_one_letter_code
_entity_poly.pdbx_strand_id
1 'polypeptide(L)'
;MNKYNSKEEISFAFKKESELGELLEHKYYIYNGILEALATILPEKYSLEIFEVFDWVFEKVKVLNELSFDERQSNRDYHLYDNLASWIQGFFLNSLNWRTINSVDDQKITSWLTSDKASLGDGEWFMKLVELTALKNHPFNSDRLHGVLSRHSMAERDNFWQTHIRWSNGYDDNNNGFPIRRLIDWAWSEKISGLIDEETARLCGQTLAWVLSTTNRILRDQTTKALVNLLEDQPNALIEILKAFETNDDLYIRERLYAVAYGCTLRIKDNNGIKDIAQYVYESVFKEGNPPVHILLRDYARNIIEYSVYKNLNLNFDLNLVRPPYNTCLPKLPTSQDIAEFKKDNDSKDFDKEYGHVLNHIYFQVIEWDFGTKTIEPRT
;
A
#
# COMPACT_ATOMS: atom_id res chain seq x y z
N MET A 1 -2.58 32.38 -18.81
CA MET A 1 -2.50 32.50 -17.34
C MET A 1 -2.07 33.88 -16.85
N ASN A 2 -1.03 34.52 -17.39
CA ASN A 2 -0.54 35.83 -16.91
C ASN A 2 -1.50 37.03 -17.09
N LYS A 3 -2.70 36.81 -17.64
CA LYS A 3 -3.74 37.85 -17.81
C LYS A 3 -4.71 37.92 -16.62
N TYR A 4 -4.69 36.95 -15.72
CA TYR A 4 -5.52 36.90 -14.52
C TYR A 4 -4.66 37.29 -13.33
N ASN A 5 -5.10 38.29 -12.56
CA ASN A 5 -4.35 38.87 -11.46
C ASN A 5 -4.86 38.41 -10.08
N SER A 6 -6.03 37.76 -10.02
CA SER A 6 -6.61 37.25 -8.78
C SER A 6 -7.19 35.84 -8.93
N LYS A 7 -7.39 35.18 -7.78
CA LYS A 7 -8.04 33.86 -7.68
C LYS A 7 -9.48 33.90 -8.21
N GLU A 8 -10.18 34.99 -7.93
CA GLU A 8 -11.58 35.20 -8.34
C GLU A 8 -11.69 35.40 -9.86
N GLU A 9 -10.80 36.21 -10.45
CA GLU A 9 -10.76 36.44 -11.90
C GLU A 9 -10.53 35.14 -12.66
N ILE A 10 -9.58 34.32 -12.21
CA ILE A 10 -9.31 33.06 -12.87
C ILE A 10 -10.44 32.06 -12.67
N SER A 11 -10.98 31.90 -11.46
CA SER A 11 -12.13 31.01 -11.20
C SER A 11 -13.34 31.39 -12.05
N PHE A 12 -13.58 32.68 -12.30
CA PHE A 12 -14.66 33.12 -13.19
C PHE A 12 -14.44 32.65 -14.63
N ALA A 13 -13.20 32.66 -15.13
CA ALA A 13 -12.87 32.23 -16.48
C ALA A 13 -13.11 30.73 -16.74
N PHE A 14 -13.19 29.90 -15.70
CA PHE A 14 -13.46 28.45 -15.76
C PHE A 14 -14.94 28.08 -15.65
N LYS A 15 -15.85 29.06 -15.46
CA LYS A 15 -17.29 28.81 -15.53
C LYS A 15 -17.66 28.24 -16.90
N LYS A 16 -18.67 27.38 -16.94
CA LYS A 16 -19.09 26.60 -18.10
C LYS A 16 -19.09 27.36 -19.44
N GLU A 17 -19.70 28.54 -19.49
CA GLU A 17 -19.84 29.37 -20.71
C GLU A 17 -18.72 30.44 -20.85
N SER A 18 -17.58 30.25 -20.18
CA SER A 18 -16.43 31.16 -20.23
C SER A 18 -15.27 30.54 -21.00
N GLU A 19 -14.29 31.37 -21.38
CA GLU A 19 -13.16 30.99 -22.25
C GLU A 19 -12.43 29.70 -21.83
N LEU A 20 -12.20 29.49 -20.52
CA LEU A 20 -11.53 28.27 -20.03
C LEU A 20 -12.53 27.15 -19.69
N GLY A 21 -13.82 27.46 -19.51
CA GLY A 21 -14.90 26.48 -19.38
C GLY A 21 -15.14 25.70 -20.66
N GLU A 22 -15.10 26.38 -21.82
CA GLU A 22 -15.28 25.79 -23.14
C GLU A 22 -14.25 24.70 -23.49
N LEU A 23 -13.09 24.69 -22.80
CA LEU A 23 -12.07 23.65 -22.94
C LEU A 23 -12.61 22.24 -22.62
N LEU A 24 -13.65 22.14 -21.77
CA LEU A 24 -14.33 20.88 -21.47
C LEU A 24 -15.55 20.59 -22.36
N GLU A 25 -16.23 21.63 -22.88
CA GLU A 25 -17.44 21.46 -23.71
C GLU A 25 -17.15 20.95 -25.12
N HIS A 26 -16.00 21.34 -25.70
CA HIS A 26 -15.64 20.99 -27.07
C HIS A 26 -14.46 20.04 -27.11
N LYS A 27 -14.76 18.73 -27.18
CA LYS A 27 -13.75 17.70 -27.45
C LYS A 27 -12.56 17.84 -26.50
N TYR A 28 -12.76 17.72 -25.18
CA TYR A 28 -11.70 17.82 -24.17
C TYR A 28 -10.41 17.07 -24.54
N TYR A 29 -10.52 15.97 -25.31
CA TYR A 29 -9.39 15.22 -25.86
C TYR A 29 -8.45 16.03 -26.77
N ILE A 30 -8.95 17.06 -27.47
CA ILE A 30 -8.15 18.00 -28.26
C ILE A 30 -7.29 18.88 -27.34
N TYR A 31 -7.84 19.30 -26.20
CA TYR A 31 -7.18 20.19 -25.26
C TYR A 31 -6.53 19.46 -24.09
N ASN A 32 -6.33 18.14 -24.21
CA ASN A 32 -5.82 17.31 -23.13
C ASN A 32 -4.53 17.87 -22.51
N GLY A 33 -3.52 18.16 -23.34
CA GLY A 33 -2.25 18.71 -22.85
C GLY A 33 -2.39 20.11 -22.20
N ILE A 34 -3.42 20.89 -22.57
CA ILE A 34 -3.70 22.17 -21.91
C ILE A 34 -4.31 21.92 -20.54
N LEU A 35 -5.27 21.00 -20.42
CA LEU A 35 -5.92 20.65 -19.16
C LEU A 35 -4.94 20.01 -18.16
N GLU A 36 -4.04 19.14 -18.64
CA GLU A 36 -2.92 18.58 -17.85
C GLU A 36 -1.98 19.69 -17.33
N ALA A 37 -1.61 20.63 -18.19
CA ALA A 37 -0.80 21.77 -17.79
C ALA A 37 -1.53 22.66 -16.76
N LEU A 38 -2.82 22.92 -16.95
CA LEU A 38 -3.64 23.70 -16.02
C LEU A 38 -3.75 23.03 -14.65
N ALA A 39 -3.87 21.70 -14.60
CA ALA A 39 -3.90 20.94 -13.34
C ALA A 39 -2.61 21.07 -12.53
N THR A 40 -1.49 21.44 -13.15
CA THR A 40 -0.22 21.74 -12.48
C THR A 40 -0.10 23.24 -12.15
N ILE A 41 -0.47 24.12 -13.09
CA ILE A 41 -0.28 25.57 -12.95
C ILE A 41 -1.26 26.20 -11.94
N LEU A 42 -2.51 25.72 -11.88
CA LEU A 42 -3.52 26.28 -10.99
C LEU A 42 -3.11 26.18 -9.50
N PRO A 43 -2.66 25.02 -8.98
CA PRO A 43 -2.19 24.92 -7.60
C PRO A 43 -0.95 25.80 -7.36
N GLU A 44 0.01 25.79 -8.30
CA GLU A 44 1.28 26.49 -8.14
C GLU A 44 1.15 28.02 -8.14
N LYS A 45 0.25 28.58 -8.96
CA LYS A 45 0.11 30.04 -9.10
C LYS A 45 -1.04 30.65 -8.30
N TYR A 46 -2.12 29.89 -8.08
CA TYR A 46 -3.36 30.43 -7.53
C TYR A 46 -3.88 29.64 -6.33
N SER A 47 -3.18 28.58 -5.89
CA SER A 47 -3.63 27.67 -4.84
C SER A 47 -5.06 27.18 -5.07
N LEU A 48 -5.36 26.89 -6.35
CA LEU A 48 -6.62 26.35 -6.85
C LEU A 48 -6.38 24.97 -7.45
N GLU A 49 -7.26 24.03 -7.19
CA GLU A 49 -7.26 22.73 -7.84
C GLU A 49 -8.11 22.74 -9.11
N ILE A 50 -7.78 21.86 -10.05
CA ILE A 50 -8.56 21.74 -11.29
C ILE A 50 -10.01 21.31 -11.01
N PHE A 51 -10.23 20.51 -9.96
CA PHE A 51 -11.59 20.15 -9.53
C PHE A 51 -12.33 21.32 -8.88
N GLU A 52 -11.64 22.31 -8.27
CA GLU A 52 -12.28 23.50 -7.70
C GLU A 52 -12.80 24.42 -8.80
N VAL A 53 -12.03 24.60 -9.87
CA VAL A 53 -12.43 25.50 -10.97
C VAL A 53 -13.49 24.90 -11.89
N PHE A 54 -13.57 23.56 -11.96
CA PHE A 54 -14.60 22.83 -12.71
C PHE A 54 -15.68 22.22 -11.82
N ASP A 55 -15.92 22.78 -10.62
CA ASP A 55 -16.89 22.26 -9.65
C ASP A 55 -18.31 22.08 -10.21
N TRP A 56 -18.69 22.91 -11.19
CA TRP A 56 -19.97 22.83 -11.89
C TRP A 56 -20.22 21.48 -12.59
N VAL A 57 -19.17 20.74 -12.95
CA VAL A 57 -19.27 19.39 -13.50
C VAL A 57 -19.74 18.42 -12.41
N PHE A 58 -19.09 18.44 -11.25
CA PHE A 58 -19.39 17.55 -10.12
C PHE A 58 -20.79 17.84 -9.54
N GLU A 59 -21.19 19.12 -9.46
CA GLU A 59 -22.55 19.49 -9.06
C GLU A 59 -23.61 18.93 -10.02
N LYS A 60 -23.33 18.95 -11.33
CA LYS A 60 -24.25 18.36 -12.31
C LYS A 60 -24.31 16.83 -12.20
N VAL A 61 -23.18 16.15 -11.98
CA VAL A 61 -23.14 14.71 -11.71
C VAL A 61 -23.96 14.37 -10.47
N LYS A 62 -23.82 15.14 -9.39
CA LYS A 62 -24.58 14.95 -8.15
C LYS A 62 -26.09 15.01 -8.38
N VAL A 63 -26.59 16.01 -9.11
CA VAL A 63 -28.01 16.11 -9.47
C VAL A 63 -28.45 14.92 -10.32
N LEU A 64 -27.63 14.51 -11.30
CA LEU A 64 -27.97 13.38 -12.17
C LEU A 64 -27.93 12.02 -11.43
N ASN A 65 -27.20 11.92 -10.32
CA ASN A 65 -27.17 10.75 -9.44
C ASN A 65 -28.46 10.54 -8.63
N GLU A 66 -29.35 11.53 -8.56
CA GLU A 66 -30.67 11.39 -7.95
C GLU A 66 -31.67 10.63 -8.83
N LEU A 67 -31.37 10.48 -10.13
CA LEU A 67 -32.17 9.69 -11.06
C LEU A 67 -32.11 8.20 -10.72
N SER A 68 -33.18 7.47 -11.04
CA SER A 68 -33.17 6.01 -10.91
C SER A 68 -32.10 5.37 -11.79
N PHE A 69 -31.69 4.14 -11.48
CA PHE A 69 -30.69 3.41 -12.24
C PHE A 69 -31.03 3.33 -13.74
N ASP A 70 -32.29 2.99 -14.06
CA ASP A 70 -32.76 2.86 -15.45
C ASP A 70 -32.78 4.21 -16.19
N GLU A 71 -33.13 5.30 -15.50
CA GLU A 71 -33.09 6.65 -16.06
C GLU A 71 -31.66 7.09 -16.33
N ARG A 72 -30.72 6.86 -15.41
CA ARG A 72 -29.30 7.19 -15.62
C ARG A 72 -28.71 6.46 -16.81
N GLN A 73 -29.04 5.18 -16.96
CA GLN A 73 -28.47 4.37 -18.04
C GLN A 73 -28.82 4.90 -19.44
N SER A 74 -29.98 5.52 -19.60
CA SER A 74 -30.43 6.12 -20.85
C SER A 74 -30.19 7.63 -20.95
N ASN A 75 -29.70 8.28 -19.89
CA ASN A 75 -29.49 9.72 -19.84
C ASN A 75 -28.15 10.13 -20.45
N ARG A 76 -28.19 10.82 -21.59
CA ARG A 76 -26.99 11.30 -22.29
C ARG A 76 -26.17 12.30 -21.47
N ASP A 77 -26.82 13.17 -20.70
CA ASP A 77 -26.12 14.14 -19.85
C ASP A 77 -25.38 13.41 -18.74
N TYR A 78 -25.96 12.38 -18.14
CA TYR A 78 -25.27 11.57 -17.11
C TYR A 78 -23.95 11.04 -17.64
N HIS A 79 -23.96 10.32 -18.75
CA HIS A 79 -22.75 9.78 -19.36
C HIS A 79 -21.73 10.86 -19.76
N LEU A 80 -22.20 12.03 -20.20
CA LEU A 80 -21.31 13.14 -20.55
C LEU A 80 -20.61 13.71 -19.31
N TYR A 81 -21.36 14.07 -18.28
CA TYR A 81 -20.80 14.73 -17.09
C TYR A 81 -20.02 13.77 -16.20
N ASP A 82 -20.43 12.51 -16.10
CA ASP A 82 -19.68 11.45 -15.41
C ASP A 82 -18.32 11.20 -16.07
N ASN A 83 -18.30 11.16 -17.40
CA ASN A 83 -17.04 11.09 -18.15
C ASN A 83 -16.18 12.34 -17.92
N LEU A 84 -16.73 13.55 -18.04
CA LEU A 84 -15.99 14.80 -17.77
C LEU A 84 -15.41 14.82 -16.34
N ALA A 85 -16.18 14.41 -15.34
CA ALA A 85 -15.71 14.29 -13.97
C ALA A 85 -14.53 13.31 -13.89
N SER A 86 -14.64 12.14 -14.51
CA SER A 86 -13.55 11.16 -14.57
C SER A 86 -12.27 11.73 -15.20
N TRP A 87 -12.39 12.49 -16.30
CA TRP A 87 -11.23 13.17 -16.91
C TRP A 87 -10.60 14.23 -16.01
N ILE A 88 -11.40 15.06 -15.33
CA ILE A 88 -10.89 16.07 -14.39
C ILE A 88 -10.12 15.38 -13.25
N GLN A 89 -10.64 14.28 -12.72
CA GLN A 89 -9.98 13.48 -11.69
C GLN A 89 -8.65 12.91 -12.20
N GLY A 90 -8.61 12.42 -13.45
CA GLY A 90 -7.39 11.96 -14.11
C GLY A 90 -6.34 13.06 -14.26
N PHE A 91 -6.72 14.26 -14.72
CA PHE A 91 -5.80 15.41 -14.81
C PHE A 91 -5.26 15.82 -13.45
N PHE A 92 -6.12 15.86 -12.44
CA PHE A 92 -5.73 16.11 -11.07
C PHE A 92 -4.68 15.08 -10.61
N LEU A 93 -4.98 13.78 -10.70
CA LEU A 93 -4.07 12.73 -10.26
C LEU A 93 -2.73 12.74 -11.00
N ASN A 94 -2.74 12.92 -12.32
CA ASN A 94 -1.52 12.93 -13.11
C ASN A 94 -0.65 14.14 -12.79
N SER A 95 -1.26 15.30 -12.47
CA SER A 95 -0.52 16.50 -12.12
C SER A 95 0.29 16.37 -10.83
N LEU A 96 -0.11 15.49 -9.89
CA LEU A 96 0.63 15.28 -8.63
C LEU A 96 2.09 14.87 -8.85
N ASN A 97 2.39 14.19 -9.96
CA ASN A 97 3.76 13.77 -10.32
C ASN A 97 4.66 14.96 -10.74
N TRP A 98 4.08 16.10 -11.11
CA TRP A 98 4.79 17.23 -11.74
C TRP A 98 4.81 18.49 -10.88
N ARG A 99 4.03 18.52 -9.80
CA ARG A 99 3.87 19.67 -8.90
C ARG A 99 5.06 19.84 -7.97
N THR A 100 5.37 21.08 -7.63
CA THR A 100 6.22 21.36 -6.46
C THR A 100 5.53 20.95 -5.16
N ILE A 101 6.30 20.47 -4.17
CA ILE A 101 5.76 19.99 -2.87
C ILE A 101 4.91 21.06 -2.18
N ASN A 102 5.35 22.32 -2.22
CA ASN A 102 4.65 23.44 -1.60
C ASN A 102 3.27 23.74 -2.23
N SER A 103 3.01 23.24 -3.45
CA SER A 103 1.72 23.41 -4.12
C SER A 103 0.72 22.28 -3.83
N VAL A 104 1.15 21.23 -3.13
CA VAL A 104 0.29 20.08 -2.78
C VAL A 104 -0.33 20.31 -1.40
N ASP A 105 -1.58 20.77 -1.39
CA ASP A 105 -2.35 20.99 -0.16
C ASP A 105 -3.02 19.67 0.29
N ASP A 106 -2.37 18.97 1.22
CA ASP A 106 -2.84 17.69 1.76
C ASP A 106 -4.25 17.75 2.34
N GLN A 107 -4.54 18.77 3.15
CA GLN A 107 -5.83 18.87 3.83
C GLN A 107 -6.95 19.08 2.82
N LYS A 108 -6.75 20.01 1.87
CA LYS A 108 -7.72 20.29 0.82
C LYS A 108 -7.96 19.06 -0.05
N ILE A 109 -6.89 18.43 -0.54
CA ILE A 109 -6.99 17.27 -1.42
C ILE A 109 -7.64 16.10 -0.69
N THR A 110 -7.23 15.81 0.54
CA THR A 110 -7.83 14.74 1.35
C THR A 110 -9.32 15.00 1.58
N SER A 111 -9.71 16.24 1.92
CA SER A 111 -11.12 16.60 2.11
C SER A 111 -11.96 16.39 0.86
N TRP A 112 -11.41 16.67 -0.32
CA TRP A 112 -12.12 16.45 -1.59
C TRP A 112 -12.20 14.95 -1.93
N LEU A 113 -11.11 14.20 -1.77
CA LEU A 113 -11.07 12.75 -2.00
C LEU A 113 -12.06 11.98 -1.10
N THR A 114 -12.34 12.48 0.10
CA THR A 114 -13.33 11.88 1.02
C THR A 114 -14.74 12.43 0.89
N SER A 115 -14.98 13.36 -0.04
CA SER A 115 -16.31 13.96 -0.26
C SER A 115 -17.20 13.09 -1.17
N ASP A 116 -18.47 13.46 -1.30
CA ASP A 116 -19.42 12.86 -2.24
C ASP A 116 -19.17 13.27 -3.72
N LYS A 117 -18.23 14.19 -3.96
CA LYS A 117 -17.88 14.68 -5.31
C LYS A 117 -16.77 13.86 -5.97
N ALA A 118 -15.83 13.33 -5.19
CA ALA A 118 -14.78 12.49 -5.72
C ALA A 118 -15.36 11.09 -6.02
N SER A 119 -15.08 10.58 -7.21
CA SER A 119 -15.51 9.26 -7.67
C SER A 119 -14.30 8.51 -8.21
N LEU A 120 -13.24 8.47 -7.40
CA LEU A 120 -11.98 7.85 -7.75
C LEU A 120 -11.97 6.41 -7.27
N GLY A 121 -11.60 5.47 -8.13
CA GLY A 121 -11.47 4.08 -7.72
C GLY A 121 -10.30 3.88 -6.77
N ASP A 122 -10.48 3.05 -5.73
CA ASP A 122 -9.40 2.66 -4.80
C ASP A 122 -8.13 2.24 -5.54
N GLY A 123 -8.28 1.46 -6.61
CA GLY A 123 -7.16 1.00 -7.43
C GLY A 123 -6.35 2.14 -8.04
N GLU A 124 -7.00 3.19 -8.56
CA GLU A 124 -6.35 4.36 -9.15
C GLU A 124 -5.61 5.18 -8.09
N TRP A 125 -6.24 5.35 -6.93
CA TRP A 125 -5.62 6.05 -5.82
C TRP A 125 -4.38 5.32 -5.30
N PHE A 126 -4.48 4.01 -5.07
CA PHE A 126 -3.33 3.22 -4.62
C PHE A 126 -2.21 3.20 -5.66
N MET A 127 -2.53 3.11 -6.96
CA MET A 127 -1.52 3.25 -8.01
C MET A 127 -0.79 4.59 -7.88
N LYS A 128 -1.52 5.68 -7.68
CA LYS A 128 -0.91 7.01 -7.50
C LYS A 128 -0.03 7.09 -6.25
N LEU A 129 -0.48 6.56 -5.13
CA LEU A 129 0.33 6.51 -3.90
C LEU A 129 1.66 5.77 -4.12
N VAL A 130 1.62 4.64 -4.83
CA VAL A 130 2.84 3.86 -5.16
C VAL A 130 3.74 4.61 -6.14
N GLU A 131 3.20 5.38 -7.09
CA GLU A 131 4.01 6.24 -7.97
C GLU A 131 4.75 7.33 -7.20
N LEU A 132 4.12 7.90 -6.18
CA LEU A 132 4.65 9.00 -5.38
C LEU A 132 5.53 8.52 -4.22
N THR A 133 5.63 7.21 -3.99
CA THR A 133 6.34 6.57 -2.88
C THR A 133 7.72 7.17 -2.62
N ALA A 134 8.53 7.33 -3.66
CA ALA A 134 9.93 7.75 -3.54
C ALA A 134 10.13 9.27 -3.35
N LEU A 135 9.06 10.07 -3.49
CA LEU A 135 9.15 11.53 -3.41
C LEU A 135 9.21 11.99 -1.96
N LYS A 136 10.39 12.41 -1.53
CA LYS A 136 10.63 12.92 -0.17
C LYS A 136 9.76 14.13 0.12
N ASN A 137 9.23 14.19 1.34
CA ASN A 137 8.33 15.25 1.82
C ASN A 137 7.02 15.41 1.02
N HIS A 138 6.75 14.56 0.02
CA HIS A 138 5.48 14.61 -0.69
C HIS A 138 4.37 14.08 0.23
N PRO A 139 3.25 14.81 0.45
CA PRO A 139 2.22 14.42 1.43
C PRO A 139 1.54 13.06 1.17
N PHE A 140 1.64 12.57 -0.06
CA PHE A 140 1.05 11.34 -0.56
C PHE A 140 2.10 10.26 -0.92
N ASN A 141 3.29 10.30 -0.31
CA ASN A 141 4.33 9.30 -0.49
C ASN A 141 4.07 8.00 0.31
N SER A 142 5.11 7.18 0.50
CA SER A 142 5.03 5.91 1.26
C SER A 142 4.43 6.06 2.65
N ASP A 143 4.68 7.17 3.36
CA ASP A 143 4.17 7.35 4.72
C ASP A 143 2.64 7.52 4.71
N ARG A 144 2.07 8.15 3.68
CA ARG A 144 0.62 8.18 3.47
C ARG A 144 0.07 6.79 3.26
N LEU A 145 0.67 6.02 2.35
CA LEU A 145 0.24 4.66 2.06
C LEU A 145 0.28 3.78 3.32
N HIS A 146 1.37 3.84 4.07
CA HIS A 146 1.50 3.16 5.34
C HIS A 146 0.46 3.61 6.37
N GLY A 147 0.22 4.91 6.49
CA GLY A 147 -0.83 5.45 7.36
C GLY A 147 -2.24 4.98 6.99
N VAL A 148 -2.55 4.81 5.70
CA VAL A 148 -3.83 4.27 5.23
C VAL A 148 -3.94 2.77 5.54
N LEU A 149 -2.93 1.99 5.19
CA LEU A 149 -2.95 0.53 5.35
C LEU A 149 -2.90 0.10 6.82
N SER A 150 -2.14 0.79 7.67
CA SER A 150 -2.01 0.49 9.11
C SER A 150 -3.28 0.79 9.92
N ARG A 151 -4.20 1.61 9.40
CA ARG A 151 -5.47 1.94 10.09
C ARG A 151 -6.53 0.86 9.95
N HIS A 152 -6.35 -0.06 9.02
CA HIS A 152 -7.30 -1.13 8.75
C HIS A 152 -6.79 -2.43 9.37
N SER A 153 -7.71 -3.21 9.92
CA SER A 153 -7.42 -4.59 10.32
C SER A 153 -6.94 -5.41 9.11
N MET A 154 -6.24 -6.51 9.38
CA MET A 154 -5.77 -7.42 8.34
C MET A 154 -6.88 -7.83 7.36
N ALA A 155 -8.08 -8.15 7.87
CA ALA A 155 -9.20 -8.58 7.05
C ALA A 155 -9.76 -7.45 6.16
N GLU A 156 -9.92 -6.24 6.71
CA GLU A 156 -10.38 -5.07 5.94
C GLU A 156 -9.36 -4.69 4.87
N ARG A 157 -8.07 -4.67 5.25
CA ARG A 157 -6.96 -4.40 4.35
C ARG A 157 -6.90 -5.43 3.23
N ASP A 158 -7.07 -6.71 3.54
CA ASP A 158 -7.03 -7.77 2.54
C ASP A 158 -8.12 -7.61 1.46
N ASN A 159 -9.31 -7.12 1.81
CA ASN A 159 -10.40 -6.90 0.87
C ASN A 159 -10.01 -5.97 -0.30
N PHE A 160 -9.37 -4.84 0.00
CA PHE A 160 -9.01 -3.85 -1.02
C PHE A 160 -7.56 -3.97 -1.49
N TRP A 161 -6.60 -4.24 -0.60
CA TRP A 161 -5.17 -4.22 -0.91
C TRP A 161 -4.73 -5.45 -1.71
N GLN A 162 -5.25 -6.64 -1.40
CA GLN A 162 -4.94 -7.85 -2.19
C GLN A 162 -5.51 -7.72 -3.61
N THR A 163 -6.70 -7.12 -3.74
CA THR A 163 -7.31 -6.80 -5.02
C THR A 163 -6.43 -5.83 -5.80
N HIS A 164 -5.98 -4.74 -5.17
CA HIS A 164 -5.05 -3.80 -5.79
C HIS A 164 -3.76 -4.49 -6.25
N ILE A 165 -3.08 -5.24 -5.38
CA ILE A 165 -1.86 -5.97 -5.74
C ILE A 165 -2.11 -6.88 -6.93
N ARG A 166 -3.18 -7.69 -6.91
CA ARG A 166 -3.51 -8.65 -7.97
C ARG A 166 -3.54 -8.00 -9.35
N TRP A 167 -4.11 -6.81 -9.45
CA TRP A 167 -4.29 -6.10 -10.72
C TRP A 167 -3.14 -5.15 -11.10
N SER A 168 -2.25 -4.80 -10.15
CA SER A 168 -1.20 -3.79 -10.36
C SER A 168 0.24 -4.32 -10.23
N ASN A 169 0.44 -5.64 -10.11
CA ASN A 169 1.78 -6.24 -9.99
C ASN A 169 2.45 -6.65 -11.33
N GLY A 170 1.75 -6.50 -12.46
CA GLY A 170 2.18 -6.97 -13.78
C GLY A 170 2.66 -5.87 -14.73
N TYR A 171 2.58 -6.16 -16.02
CA TYR A 171 2.81 -5.23 -17.12
C TYR A 171 1.52 -5.05 -17.93
N ASP A 172 1.36 -3.89 -18.56
CA ASP A 172 0.28 -3.64 -19.52
C ASP A 172 0.58 -4.27 -20.89
N ASP A 173 -0.35 -4.13 -21.85
CA ASP A 173 -0.22 -4.67 -23.21
C ASP A 173 0.96 -4.07 -24.00
N ASN A 174 1.48 -2.91 -23.57
CA ASN A 174 2.65 -2.24 -24.16
C ASN A 174 3.95 -2.61 -23.43
N ASN A 175 3.91 -3.59 -22.51
CA ASN A 175 5.01 -4.02 -21.68
C ASN A 175 5.53 -2.91 -20.72
N ASN A 176 4.69 -1.94 -20.36
CA ASN A 176 4.97 -1.00 -19.28
C ASN A 176 4.56 -1.61 -17.95
N GLY A 177 5.47 -1.60 -16.98
CA GLY A 177 5.17 -2.09 -15.64
C GLY A 177 4.16 -1.18 -14.94
N PHE A 178 3.17 -1.77 -14.27
CA PHE A 178 2.38 -1.03 -13.29
C PHE A 178 3.25 -0.51 -12.14
N PRO A 179 2.81 0.47 -11.35
CA PRO A 179 3.64 1.10 -10.31
C PRO A 179 4.36 0.12 -9.36
N ILE A 180 3.65 -0.91 -8.85
CA ILE A 180 4.27 -1.95 -8.00
C ILE A 180 5.36 -2.70 -8.76
N ARG A 181 5.09 -3.11 -10.01
CA ARG A 181 6.06 -3.82 -10.82
C ARG A 181 7.30 -2.98 -11.10
N ARG A 182 7.13 -1.71 -11.49
CA ARG A 182 8.23 -0.77 -11.69
C ARG A 182 9.06 -0.59 -10.43
N LEU A 183 8.43 -0.49 -9.27
CA LEU A 183 9.14 -0.35 -7.99
C LEU A 183 9.96 -1.60 -7.65
N ILE A 184 9.41 -2.80 -7.86
CA ILE A 184 10.13 -4.08 -7.69
C ILE A 184 11.31 -4.18 -8.65
N ASP A 185 11.10 -3.91 -9.94
CA ASP A 185 12.15 -3.96 -10.96
C ASP A 185 13.28 -2.94 -10.68
N TRP A 186 12.89 -1.72 -10.29
CA TRP A 186 13.83 -0.68 -9.90
C TRP A 186 14.64 -1.08 -8.65
N ALA A 187 13.98 -1.60 -7.62
CA ALA A 187 14.64 -2.10 -6.41
C ALA A 187 15.52 -3.34 -6.68
N TRP A 188 15.34 -4.03 -7.81
CA TRP A 188 16.21 -5.11 -8.27
C TRP A 188 17.42 -4.63 -9.08
N SER A 189 17.47 -3.35 -9.47
CA SER A 189 18.55 -2.82 -10.30
C SER A 189 19.92 -2.99 -9.62
N GLU A 190 20.95 -3.28 -10.42
CA GLU A 190 22.27 -3.58 -9.88
C GLU A 190 22.81 -2.43 -9.02
N LYS A 191 23.27 -2.76 -7.81
CA LYS A 191 23.90 -1.83 -6.86
C LYS A 191 23.01 -0.67 -6.41
N ILE A 192 21.68 -0.78 -6.57
CA ILE A 192 20.77 0.31 -6.26
C ILE A 192 20.90 0.80 -4.82
N SER A 193 21.16 -0.10 -3.86
CA SER A 193 21.39 0.21 -2.44
C SER A 193 22.42 1.30 -2.22
N GLY A 194 23.54 1.26 -2.95
CA GLY A 194 24.62 2.24 -2.83
C GLY A 194 24.46 3.50 -3.69
N LEU A 195 23.41 3.57 -4.53
CA LEU A 195 23.16 4.68 -5.46
C LEU A 195 22.07 5.64 -4.98
N ILE A 196 21.35 5.28 -3.92
CA ILE A 196 20.27 6.07 -3.34
C ILE A 196 20.63 6.50 -1.92
N ASP A 197 19.99 7.55 -1.45
CA ASP A 197 20.09 7.93 -0.05
C ASP A 197 19.10 7.13 0.84
N GLU A 198 19.37 7.20 2.14
CA GLU A 198 18.66 6.47 3.18
C GLU A 198 17.14 6.69 3.16
N GLU A 199 16.67 7.93 2.95
CA GLU A 199 15.25 8.24 3.00
C GLU A 199 14.51 7.66 1.78
N THR A 200 15.11 7.74 0.59
CA THR A 200 14.54 7.08 -0.59
C THR A 200 14.53 5.56 -0.41
N ALA A 201 15.56 4.96 0.18
CA ALA A 201 15.58 3.53 0.51
C ALA A 201 14.46 3.16 1.50
N ARG A 202 14.27 3.96 2.56
CA ARG A 202 13.22 3.78 3.58
C ARG A 202 11.83 3.83 2.96
N LEU A 203 11.53 4.88 2.20
CA LEU A 203 10.22 5.08 1.58
C LEU A 203 9.89 3.95 0.59
N CYS A 204 10.81 3.63 -0.32
CA CYS A 204 10.60 2.54 -1.28
C CYS A 204 10.46 1.19 -0.58
N GLY A 205 11.31 0.92 0.42
CA GLY A 205 11.27 -0.32 1.18
C GLY A 205 10.00 -0.48 2.00
N GLN A 206 9.48 0.58 2.61
CA GLN A 206 8.22 0.56 3.37
C GLN A 206 7.00 0.29 2.46
N THR A 207 6.97 0.85 1.25
CA THR A 207 5.93 0.51 0.27
C THR A 207 6.04 -0.96 -0.18
N LEU A 208 7.25 -1.43 -0.50
CA LEU A 208 7.47 -2.84 -0.87
C LEU A 208 7.16 -3.81 0.28
N ALA A 209 7.34 -3.40 1.54
CA ALA A 209 6.96 -4.20 2.70
C ALA A 209 5.46 -4.52 2.72
N TRP A 210 4.60 -3.58 2.30
CA TRP A 210 3.17 -3.85 2.14
C TRP A 210 2.84 -4.83 1.02
N VAL A 211 3.69 -4.97 0.00
CA VAL A 211 3.51 -5.97 -1.06
C VAL A 211 3.75 -7.39 -0.53
N LEU A 212 4.48 -7.55 0.59
CA LEU A 212 4.76 -8.86 1.19
C LEU A 212 3.51 -9.58 1.74
N SER A 213 2.39 -8.87 1.95
CA SER A 213 1.11 -9.50 2.31
C SER A 213 0.50 -10.32 1.18
N THR A 214 1.03 -10.22 -0.05
CA THR A 214 0.45 -10.88 -1.22
C THR A 214 0.30 -12.39 -1.04
N THR A 215 -0.83 -12.91 -1.51
CA THR A 215 -1.07 -14.37 -1.63
C THR A 215 -0.29 -15.01 -2.79
N ASN A 216 0.26 -14.21 -3.71
CA ASN A 216 1.10 -14.70 -4.80
C ASN A 216 2.53 -14.97 -4.32
N ARG A 217 2.86 -16.26 -4.13
CA ARG A 217 4.19 -16.70 -3.65
C ARG A 217 5.36 -16.21 -4.50
N ILE A 218 5.19 -16.14 -5.83
CA ILE A 218 6.25 -15.70 -6.76
C ILE A 218 6.50 -14.20 -6.56
N LEU A 219 5.44 -13.40 -6.52
CA LEU A 219 5.54 -11.96 -6.30
C LEU A 219 6.16 -11.65 -4.94
N ARG A 220 5.77 -12.40 -3.90
CA ARG A 220 6.34 -12.23 -2.56
C ARG A 220 7.84 -12.52 -2.51
N ASP A 221 8.30 -13.58 -3.19
CA ASP A 221 9.72 -13.92 -3.27
C ASP A 221 10.52 -12.88 -4.06
N GLN A 222 9.95 -12.39 -5.19
CA GLN A 222 10.54 -11.28 -5.94
C GLN A 222 10.62 -10.01 -5.09
N THR A 223 9.55 -9.65 -4.39
CA THR A 223 9.55 -8.48 -3.49
C THR A 223 10.58 -8.63 -2.38
N THR A 224 10.69 -9.82 -1.77
CA THR A 224 11.67 -10.11 -0.71
C THR A 224 13.11 -9.89 -1.20
N LYS A 225 13.46 -10.42 -2.38
CA LYS A 225 14.81 -10.28 -2.93
C LYS A 225 15.09 -8.85 -3.42
N ALA A 226 14.09 -8.15 -3.97
CA ALA A 226 14.18 -6.74 -4.31
C ALA A 226 14.49 -5.88 -3.07
N LEU A 227 13.79 -6.16 -1.95
CA LEU A 227 14.03 -5.49 -0.68
C LEU A 227 15.45 -5.73 -0.14
N VAL A 228 15.96 -6.97 -0.23
CA VAL A 228 17.36 -7.24 0.16
C VAL A 228 18.33 -6.42 -0.69
N ASN A 229 18.16 -6.42 -2.01
CA ASN A 229 19.02 -5.65 -2.93
C ASN A 229 18.92 -4.13 -2.72
N LEU A 230 17.74 -3.63 -2.34
CA LEU A 230 17.51 -2.21 -2.03
C LEU A 230 18.17 -1.79 -0.72
N LEU A 231 18.19 -2.67 0.28
CA LEU A 231 18.50 -2.32 1.67
C LEU A 231 19.88 -2.83 2.16
N GLU A 232 20.61 -3.59 1.36
CA GLU A 232 21.88 -4.23 1.77
C GLU A 232 23.01 -3.26 2.13
N ASP A 233 22.95 -2.01 1.69
CA ASP A 233 23.89 -0.94 2.11
C ASP A 233 23.18 0.14 2.95
N GLN A 234 21.95 -0.10 3.42
CA GLN A 234 21.07 0.88 4.06
C GLN A 234 20.52 0.37 5.42
N PRO A 235 21.40 0.08 6.41
CA PRO A 235 20.99 -0.54 7.67
C PRO A 235 19.99 0.32 8.48
N ASN A 236 20.17 1.64 8.48
CA ASN A 236 19.24 2.55 9.16
C ASN A 236 17.84 2.52 8.54
N ALA A 237 17.75 2.60 7.20
CA ALA A 237 16.48 2.51 6.49
C ALA A 237 15.76 1.19 6.79
N LEU A 238 16.50 0.07 6.80
CA LEU A 238 15.96 -1.24 7.19
C LEU A 238 15.41 -1.24 8.62
N ILE A 239 16.15 -0.68 9.58
CA ILE A 239 15.70 -0.59 10.98
C ILE A 239 14.43 0.27 11.10
N GLU A 240 14.36 1.41 10.42
CA GLU A 240 13.17 2.26 10.42
C GLU A 240 11.96 1.56 9.79
N ILE A 241 12.15 0.76 8.73
CA ILE A 241 11.08 -0.08 8.18
C ILE A 241 10.65 -1.14 9.21
N LEU A 242 11.58 -1.83 9.87
CA LEU A 242 11.23 -2.82 10.89
C LEU A 242 10.43 -2.21 12.04
N LYS A 243 10.77 -0.99 12.48
CA LYS A 243 10.03 -0.25 13.51
C LYS A 243 8.61 0.09 13.04
N ALA A 244 8.46 0.58 11.81
CA ALA A 244 7.16 0.94 11.26
C ALA A 244 6.19 -0.25 11.19
N PHE A 245 6.70 -1.48 11.10
CA PHE A 245 5.90 -2.71 11.02
C PHE A 245 5.92 -3.56 12.31
N GLU A 246 6.48 -3.05 13.40
CA GLU A 246 6.65 -3.82 14.65
C GLU A 246 5.31 -4.32 15.21
N THR A 247 4.29 -3.45 15.18
CA THR A 247 2.93 -3.74 15.64
C THR A 247 1.98 -4.18 14.53
N ASN A 248 2.49 -4.49 13.34
CA ASN A 248 1.65 -4.90 12.22
C ASN A 248 0.95 -6.24 12.53
N ASP A 249 -0.33 -6.32 12.18
CA ASP A 249 -1.19 -7.47 12.50
C ASP A 249 -1.08 -8.64 11.51
N ASP A 250 -0.36 -8.45 10.40
CA ASP A 250 -0.09 -9.48 9.40
C ASP A 250 1.30 -10.10 9.60
N LEU A 251 1.29 -11.36 10.04
CA LEU A 251 2.50 -12.14 10.29
C LEU A 251 3.29 -12.45 9.01
N TYR A 252 2.67 -12.47 7.82
CA TYR A 252 3.41 -12.68 6.57
C TYR A 252 4.33 -11.50 6.25
N ILE A 253 3.86 -10.26 6.49
CA ILE A 253 4.71 -9.08 6.34
C ILE A 253 5.88 -9.15 7.32
N ARG A 254 5.57 -9.36 8.62
CA ARG A 254 6.60 -9.39 9.66
C ARG A 254 7.61 -10.50 9.44
N GLU A 255 7.18 -11.74 9.17
CA GLU A 255 8.07 -12.85 8.83
C GLU A 255 9.03 -12.48 7.71
N ARG A 256 8.50 -11.90 6.63
CA ARG A 256 9.30 -11.58 5.44
C ARG A 256 10.25 -10.42 5.66
N LEU A 257 9.86 -9.42 6.45
CA LEU A 257 10.77 -8.34 6.83
C LEU A 257 11.96 -8.85 7.65
N TYR A 258 11.77 -9.82 8.56
CA TYR A 258 12.89 -10.44 9.26
C TYR A 258 13.75 -11.32 8.32
N ALA A 259 13.15 -11.97 7.32
CA ALA A 259 13.90 -12.65 6.27
C ALA A 259 14.77 -11.66 5.45
N VAL A 260 14.22 -10.50 5.08
CA VAL A 260 14.94 -9.40 4.43
C VAL A 260 16.08 -8.93 5.32
N ALA A 261 15.81 -8.66 6.60
CA ALA A 261 16.82 -8.17 7.54
C ALA A 261 17.98 -9.16 7.69
N TYR A 262 17.69 -10.46 7.73
CA TYR A 262 18.73 -11.49 7.73
C TYR A 262 19.51 -11.52 6.40
N GLY A 263 18.81 -11.44 5.26
CA GLY A 263 19.43 -11.34 3.95
C GLY A 263 20.40 -10.16 3.82
N CYS A 264 19.98 -8.97 4.28
CA CYS A 264 20.84 -7.79 4.34
C CYS A 264 22.03 -8.01 5.28
N THR A 265 21.80 -8.54 6.48
CA THR A 265 22.85 -8.81 7.48
C THR A 265 23.97 -9.68 6.91
N LEU A 266 23.64 -10.69 6.10
CA LEU A 266 24.62 -11.57 5.46
C LEU A 266 25.41 -10.89 4.33
N ARG A 267 24.90 -9.80 3.76
CA ARG A 267 25.46 -9.10 2.59
C ARG A 267 26.18 -7.81 2.95
N ILE A 268 25.78 -7.15 4.05
CA ILE A 268 26.43 -5.95 4.56
C ILE A 268 27.91 -6.24 4.77
N LYS A 269 28.77 -5.36 4.23
CA LYS A 269 30.22 -5.45 4.41
C LYS A 269 30.70 -4.71 5.65
N ASP A 270 29.96 -3.69 6.07
CA ASP A 270 30.29 -2.87 7.23
C ASP A 270 29.83 -3.52 8.53
N ASN A 271 30.76 -3.71 9.45
CA ASN A 271 30.47 -4.33 10.74
C ASN A 271 29.57 -3.45 11.63
N ASN A 272 29.55 -2.11 11.45
CA ASN A 272 28.67 -1.26 12.25
C ASN A 272 27.20 -1.46 11.85
N GLY A 273 26.90 -1.50 10.55
CA GLY A 273 25.54 -1.83 10.09
C GLY A 273 25.04 -3.19 10.62
N ILE A 274 25.89 -4.22 10.66
CA ILE A 274 25.53 -5.51 11.28
C ILE A 274 25.24 -5.37 12.77
N LYS A 275 26.05 -4.58 13.50
CA LYS A 275 25.83 -4.34 14.94
C LYS A 275 24.50 -3.66 15.20
N ASP A 276 24.18 -2.62 14.43
CA ASP A 276 22.96 -1.84 14.62
C ASP A 276 21.71 -2.69 14.38
N ILE A 277 21.71 -3.51 13.31
CA ILE A 277 20.61 -4.44 13.02
C ILE A 277 20.50 -5.50 14.12
N ALA A 278 21.61 -6.13 14.51
CA ALA A 278 21.60 -7.17 15.54
C ALA A 278 21.14 -6.63 16.90
N GLN A 279 21.56 -5.42 17.27
CA GLN A 279 21.14 -4.75 18.49
C GLN A 279 19.63 -4.48 18.48
N TYR A 280 19.12 -3.88 17.40
CA TYR A 280 17.70 -3.63 17.24
C TYR A 280 16.87 -4.92 17.33
N VAL A 281 17.29 -5.98 16.63
CA VAL A 281 16.59 -7.28 16.64
C VAL A 281 16.62 -7.91 18.03
N TYR A 282 17.75 -7.86 18.75
CA TYR A 282 17.80 -8.35 20.12
C TYR A 282 16.82 -7.62 21.03
N GLU A 283 16.80 -6.29 20.95
CA GLU A 283 15.93 -5.43 21.78
C GLU A 283 14.45 -5.66 21.50
N SER A 284 14.05 -5.73 20.24
CA SER A 284 12.64 -5.87 19.82
C SER A 284 12.10 -7.30 19.91
N VAL A 285 12.96 -8.32 19.79
CA VAL A 285 12.51 -9.73 19.69
C VAL A 285 12.82 -10.54 20.94
N PHE A 286 13.99 -10.39 21.56
CA PHE A 286 14.49 -11.36 22.54
C PHE A 286 14.68 -10.81 23.95
N LYS A 287 14.93 -9.51 24.11
CA LYS A 287 15.29 -8.88 25.39
C LYS A 287 14.27 -9.13 26.51
N GLU A 288 12.99 -9.13 26.19
CA GLU A 288 11.90 -9.38 27.15
C GLU A 288 11.68 -10.88 27.45
N GLY A 289 12.46 -11.78 26.85
CA GLY A 289 12.38 -13.22 27.09
C GLY A 289 11.11 -13.90 26.57
N ASN A 290 10.32 -13.21 25.75
CA ASN A 290 9.08 -13.70 25.14
C ASN A 290 9.08 -13.49 23.61
N PRO A 291 9.96 -14.17 22.86
CA PRO A 291 10.05 -13.99 21.42
C PRO A 291 8.78 -14.47 20.71
N PRO A 292 8.47 -13.98 19.49
CA PRO A 292 7.28 -14.36 18.75
C PRO A 292 7.13 -15.87 18.57
N VAL A 293 5.88 -16.35 18.64
CA VAL A 293 5.53 -17.77 18.40
C VAL A 293 5.82 -18.20 16.95
N HIS A 294 5.83 -17.23 16.03
CA HIS A 294 6.05 -17.48 14.61
C HIS A 294 7.49 -17.98 14.36
N ILE A 295 7.62 -19.28 14.06
CA ILE A 295 8.91 -19.98 14.03
C ILE A 295 9.90 -19.35 13.05
N LEU A 296 9.47 -19.05 11.81
CA LEU A 296 10.37 -18.51 10.78
C LEU A 296 10.87 -17.09 11.12
N LEU A 297 9.97 -16.19 11.52
CA LEU A 297 10.33 -14.87 12.04
C LEU A 297 11.39 -14.98 13.15
N ARG A 298 11.12 -15.82 14.17
CA ARG A 298 12.05 -16.02 15.28
C ARG A 298 13.38 -16.63 14.83
N ASP A 299 13.37 -17.54 13.86
CA ASP A 299 14.58 -18.15 13.30
C ASP A 299 15.44 -17.13 12.55
N TYR A 300 14.85 -16.30 11.69
CA TYR A 300 15.56 -15.21 11.02
C TYR A 300 16.15 -14.22 12.02
N ALA A 301 15.36 -13.80 13.01
CA ALA A 301 15.80 -12.89 14.06
C ALA A 301 16.97 -13.47 14.87
N ARG A 302 16.89 -14.75 15.25
CA ARG A 302 17.99 -15.46 15.92
C ARG A 302 19.24 -15.49 15.04
N ASN A 303 19.11 -15.84 13.76
CA ASN A 303 20.26 -15.98 12.86
C ASN A 303 20.99 -14.65 12.61
N ILE A 304 20.30 -13.51 12.65
CA ILE A 304 20.94 -12.18 12.64
C ILE A 304 21.90 -12.03 13.83
N ILE A 305 21.43 -12.35 15.03
CA ILE A 305 22.23 -12.25 16.25
C ILE A 305 23.39 -13.26 16.23
N GLU A 306 23.11 -14.52 15.86
CA GLU A 306 24.14 -15.56 15.75
C GLU A 306 25.22 -15.19 14.73
N TYR A 307 24.86 -14.53 13.63
CA TYR A 307 25.83 -14.03 12.65
C TYR A 307 26.73 -12.93 13.24
N SER A 308 26.16 -12.01 14.04
CA SER A 308 26.95 -10.98 14.73
C SER A 308 27.95 -11.59 15.75
N VAL A 309 27.56 -12.69 16.41
CA VAL A 309 28.42 -13.45 17.32
C VAL A 309 29.52 -14.17 16.53
N TYR A 310 29.16 -14.83 15.43
CA TYR A 310 30.13 -15.47 14.53
C TYR A 310 31.19 -14.49 14.00
N LYS A 311 30.79 -13.25 13.72
CA LYS A 311 31.69 -12.15 13.30
C LYS A 311 32.51 -11.54 14.44
N ASN A 312 32.34 -11.99 15.68
CA ASN A 312 33.01 -11.47 16.89
C ASN A 312 32.81 -9.95 17.08
N LEU A 313 31.58 -9.47 16.90
CA LEU A 313 31.28 -8.03 16.98
C LEU A 313 31.15 -7.49 18.41
N ASN A 314 31.35 -8.33 19.43
CA ASN A 314 31.37 -7.98 20.87
C ASN A 314 30.13 -7.22 21.36
N LEU A 315 28.94 -7.71 21.01
CA LEU A 315 27.67 -7.21 21.52
C LEU A 315 27.27 -7.99 22.79
N ASN A 316 26.83 -7.29 23.83
CA ASN A 316 26.47 -7.87 25.13
C ASN A 316 25.04 -8.43 25.12
N PHE A 317 24.83 -9.53 24.38
CA PHE A 317 23.54 -10.23 24.35
C PHE A 317 23.49 -11.36 25.38
N ASP A 318 22.34 -11.50 26.05
CA ASP A 318 22.04 -12.76 26.75
C ASP A 318 21.59 -13.82 25.73
N LEU A 319 22.53 -14.69 25.35
CA LEU A 319 22.28 -15.75 24.36
C LEU A 319 21.29 -16.81 24.86
N ASN A 320 21.00 -16.88 26.16
CA ASN A 320 19.97 -17.79 26.69
C ASN A 320 18.56 -17.33 26.31
N LEU A 321 18.35 -16.04 26.05
CA LEU A 321 17.09 -15.51 25.53
C LEU A 321 16.95 -15.74 24.02
N VAL A 322 18.08 -15.82 23.32
CA VAL A 322 18.16 -15.93 21.85
C VAL A 322 18.09 -17.39 21.37
N ARG A 323 18.58 -18.34 22.18
CA ARG A 323 18.64 -19.76 21.84
C ARG A 323 17.53 -20.54 22.56
N PRO A 324 17.02 -21.64 21.97
CA PRO A 324 16.05 -22.49 22.66
C PRO A 324 16.65 -23.16 23.91
N PRO A 325 15.82 -23.57 24.89
CA PRO A 325 14.35 -23.52 24.87
C PRO A 325 13.79 -22.10 25.13
N TYR A 326 12.67 -21.77 24.48
CA TYR A 326 11.99 -20.49 24.68
C TYR A 326 10.81 -20.63 25.64
N ASN A 327 10.57 -19.59 26.44
CA ASN A 327 9.47 -19.54 27.40
C ASN A 327 8.16 -18.98 26.81
N THR A 328 8.07 -18.85 25.48
CA THR A 328 6.89 -18.30 24.79
C THR A 328 5.68 -19.20 24.97
N CYS A 329 4.55 -18.63 25.41
CA CYS A 329 3.28 -19.34 25.46
C CYS A 329 2.77 -19.65 24.05
N LEU A 330 2.31 -20.88 23.82
CA LEU A 330 1.66 -21.24 22.56
C LEU A 330 0.33 -20.48 22.41
N PRO A 331 -0.05 -20.07 21.19
CA PRO A 331 -1.35 -19.46 20.98
C PRO A 331 -2.45 -20.47 21.32
N LYS A 332 -3.59 -19.97 21.80
CA LYS A 332 -4.79 -20.79 21.98
C LYS A 332 -5.26 -21.23 20.60
N LEU A 333 -5.16 -22.52 20.31
CA LEU A 333 -5.69 -23.11 19.08
C LEU A 333 -7.23 -23.14 19.14
N PRO A 334 -7.92 -22.97 18.00
CA PRO A 334 -9.38 -23.00 17.97
C PRO A 334 -9.90 -24.40 18.31
N THR A 335 -11.07 -24.46 18.93
CA THR A 335 -11.78 -25.71 19.23
C THR A 335 -12.76 -26.06 18.11
N SER A 336 -13.22 -27.31 18.06
CA SER A 336 -14.30 -27.73 17.15
C SER A 336 -15.58 -26.89 17.32
N GLN A 337 -15.84 -26.38 18.54
CA GLN A 337 -16.97 -25.50 18.81
C GLN A 337 -16.77 -24.10 18.24
N ASP A 338 -15.55 -23.54 18.32
CA ASP A 338 -15.22 -22.23 17.76
C ASP A 338 -15.43 -22.18 16.23
N ILE A 339 -15.36 -23.35 15.56
CA ILE A 339 -15.40 -23.43 14.09
C ILE A 339 -16.75 -23.96 13.59
N ALA A 340 -17.61 -24.45 14.49
CA ALA A 340 -18.91 -25.00 14.14
C ALA A 340 -19.81 -23.99 13.39
N GLU A 341 -19.66 -22.70 13.65
CA GLU A 341 -20.43 -21.64 12.97
C GLU A 341 -20.15 -21.54 11.45
N PHE A 342 -18.97 -21.98 11.01
CA PHE A 342 -18.60 -22.00 9.59
C PHE A 342 -19.25 -23.15 8.83
N LYS A 343 -19.79 -24.16 9.54
CA LYS A 343 -20.52 -25.27 8.91
C LYS A 343 -21.97 -24.88 8.63
N LYS A 344 -22.25 -24.60 7.37
CA LYS A 344 -23.58 -24.30 6.82
C LYS A 344 -24.23 -25.54 6.23
N ASP A 345 -25.54 -25.65 6.39
CA ASP A 345 -26.35 -26.72 5.81
C ASP A 345 -26.46 -26.52 4.29
N ASN A 346 -25.94 -27.47 3.50
CA ASN A 346 -25.95 -27.41 2.04
C ASN A 346 -27.38 -27.41 1.45
N ASP A 347 -28.37 -27.92 2.20
CA ASP A 347 -29.76 -27.97 1.77
C ASP A 347 -30.56 -26.71 2.20
N SER A 348 -29.92 -25.76 2.89
CA SER A 348 -30.55 -24.50 3.29
C SER A 348 -30.94 -23.66 2.08
N LYS A 349 -32.14 -23.09 2.11
CA LYS A 349 -32.62 -22.15 1.07
C LYS A 349 -31.80 -20.85 1.00
N ASP A 350 -31.11 -20.52 2.09
CA ASP A 350 -30.27 -19.31 2.19
C ASP A 350 -28.77 -19.64 2.08
N PHE A 351 -28.40 -20.88 1.70
CA PHE A 351 -27.01 -21.34 1.63
C PHE A 351 -26.10 -20.38 0.86
N ASP A 352 -26.49 -19.96 -0.35
CA ASP A 352 -25.70 -19.02 -1.14
C ASP A 352 -25.67 -17.61 -0.55
N LYS A 353 -26.80 -17.15 0.03
CA LYS A 353 -26.88 -15.80 0.65
C LYS A 353 -26.00 -15.69 1.88
N GLU A 354 -25.79 -16.80 2.59
CA GLU A 354 -24.91 -16.88 3.75
C GLU A 354 -23.47 -17.24 3.38
N TYR A 355 -23.09 -17.22 2.10
CA TYR A 355 -21.76 -17.61 1.62
C TYR A 355 -21.38 -19.04 2.01
N GLY A 356 -22.36 -19.95 2.05
CA GLY A 356 -22.23 -21.31 2.54
C GLY A 356 -21.09 -22.09 1.90
N HIS A 357 -20.84 -21.92 0.60
CA HIS A 357 -19.69 -22.51 -0.08
C HIS A 357 -18.34 -22.09 0.52
N VAL A 358 -18.16 -20.80 0.81
CA VAL A 358 -16.90 -20.26 1.35
C VAL A 358 -16.70 -20.72 2.78
N LEU A 359 -17.73 -20.58 3.61
CA LEU A 359 -17.67 -20.96 5.02
C LEU A 359 -17.47 -22.48 5.18
N ASN A 360 -18.17 -23.31 4.40
CA ASN A 360 -17.97 -24.76 4.40
C ASN A 360 -16.58 -25.16 3.92
N HIS A 361 -15.99 -24.41 2.99
CA HIS A 361 -14.62 -24.67 2.58
C HIS A 361 -13.63 -24.39 3.72
N ILE A 362 -13.80 -23.28 4.45
CA ILE A 362 -13.00 -22.97 5.64
C ILE A 362 -13.14 -24.08 6.67
N TYR A 363 -14.39 -24.47 6.99
CA TYR A 363 -14.67 -25.57 7.91
C TYR A 363 -13.96 -26.87 7.50
N PHE A 364 -14.11 -27.28 6.23
CA PHE A 364 -13.51 -28.50 5.69
C PHE A 364 -11.98 -28.48 5.79
N GLN A 365 -11.33 -27.39 5.38
CA GLN A 365 -9.87 -27.26 5.44
C GLN A 365 -9.35 -27.42 6.87
N VAL A 366 -10.06 -26.82 7.82
CA VAL A 366 -9.61 -26.70 9.20
C VAL A 366 -10.01 -27.90 10.07
N ILE A 367 -11.05 -28.67 9.71
CA ILE A 367 -11.53 -29.82 10.51
C ILE A 367 -11.23 -31.16 9.83
N GLU A 368 -11.51 -31.27 8.53
CA GLU A 368 -11.55 -32.54 7.81
C GLU A 368 -10.30 -32.80 6.96
N TRP A 369 -9.59 -31.73 6.58
CA TRP A 369 -8.40 -31.82 5.72
C TRP A 369 -7.08 -31.74 6.50
N ASP A 370 -5.96 -31.56 5.78
CA ASP A 370 -4.60 -31.74 6.32
C ASP A 370 -4.27 -30.83 7.52
N PHE A 371 -4.84 -29.63 7.59
CA PHE A 371 -4.62 -28.68 8.69
C PHE A 371 -5.24 -29.17 10.00
N GLY A 372 -6.48 -29.68 9.96
CA GLY A 372 -7.24 -30.02 11.16
C GLY A 372 -6.59 -31.08 12.04
N THR A 373 -5.89 -32.04 11.43
CA THR A 373 -5.16 -33.09 12.16
C THR A 373 -4.06 -32.56 13.09
N LYS A 374 -3.60 -31.31 12.89
CA LYS A 374 -2.50 -30.69 13.64
C LYS A 374 -2.91 -29.46 14.45
N THR A 375 -4.07 -28.87 14.18
CA THR A 375 -4.49 -27.60 14.79
C THR A 375 -5.68 -27.73 15.73
N ILE A 376 -6.49 -28.79 15.62
CA ILE A 376 -7.70 -28.98 16.44
C ILE A 376 -7.58 -30.33 17.11
N GLU A 377 -7.44 -30.32 18.44
CA GLU A 377 -7.16 -31.52 19.24
C GLU A 377 -5.94 -32.29 18.72
N PRO A 378 -4.72 -31.72 18.82
CA PRO A 378 -3.51 -32.40 18.36
C PRO A 378 -3.43 -33.76 19.05
N ARG A 379 -3.42 -34.85 18.26
CA ARG A 379 -3.18 -36.20 18.78
C ARG A 379 -1.83 -36.20 19.47
N THR A 380 -1.85 -36.23 20.81
CA THR A 380 -0.67 -36.38 21.66
C THR A 380 0.00 -37.73 21.45
#